data_AF-A0A0F0FXQ4-F1
#
_entry.id   AF-A0A0F0FXQ4-F1
#
_cell.length_a   1.000
_cell.length_b   1.000
_cell.length_c   1.000
_cell.angle_alpha   90.00
_cell.angle_beta   90.00
_cell.angle_gamma   90.00
#
_symmetry.space_group_name_H-M   'P 1'
#
loop_
_entity.id
_entity.type
_entity.pdbx_description
1 polymer ?
#
loop_
_entity_poly.entity_id
_entity_poly.type
_entity_poly.pdbx_seq_one_letter_code
_entity_poly.pdbx_strand_id
1 'polypeptide(L)'
;MSNADANSPDAVQRVVATPAALALIERLRAQHGALMFHQSGGCCDGSAPMCYPDGELIIGDADVCLGEIGGARFYMTRAQFEYWQHTRLVIDVVAGSGGMFSLEGPTGMRFLTRSELFSDEEAGRLDSTSTSKA
;
A
#
# COMPACT_ATOMS: atom_id res chain seq x y z
N MET A 1 -1.94 -27.71 -6.52
CA MET A 1 -1.17 -26.50 -6.21
C MET A 1 -2.20 -25.41 -5.94
N SER A 2 -2.67 -25.33 -4.70
CA SER A 2 -3.79 -24.48 -4.32
C SER A 2 -3.23 -23.14 -3.86
N ASN A 3 -3.42 -22.09 -4.66
CA ASN A 3 -3.21 -20.71 -4.23
C ASN A 3 -4.31 -20.40 -3.21
N ALA A 4 -3.94 -20.37 -1.94
CA ALA A 4 -4.84 -19.92 -0.88
C ALA A 4 -5.02 -18.39 -1.00
N ASP A 5 -6.15 -18.02 -1.59
CA ASP A 5 -7.01 -16.90 -1.24
C ASP A 5 -6.36 -15.73 -0.47
N ALA A 6 -5.74 -14.83 -1.22
CA ALA A 6 -5.44 -13.46 -0.77
C ALA A 6 -6.72 -12.61 -0.55
N ASN A 7 -7.90 -13.23 -0.57
CA ASN A 7 -9.20 -12.58 -0.40
C ASN A 7 -10.13 -13.42 0.48
N SER A 8 -9.61 -13.96 1.59
CA SER A 8 -10.47 -14.48 2.66
C SER A 8 -11.20 -13.29 3.29
N PRO A 9 -12.55 -13.31 3.41
CA PRO A 9 -13.31 -12.22 4.04
C PRO A 9 -12.92 -11.99 5.51
N ASP A 10 -12.16 -12.92 6.09
CA ASP A 10 -11.63 -12.86 7.44
C ASP A 10 -10.16 -12.41 7.56
N ALA A 11 -9.49 -12.04 6.47
CA ALA A 11 -8.13 -11.52 6.54
C ALA A 11 -8.15 -10.02 6.88
N VAL A 12 -7.45 -9.61 7.94
CA VAL A 12 -7.30 -8.20 8.30
C VAL A 12 -6.48 -7.49 7.23
N GLN A 13 -7.12 -6.57 6.50
CA GLN A 13 -6.44 -5.77 5.48
C GLN A 13 -5.54 -4.72 6.15
N ARG A 14 -4.23 -4.83 5.91
CA ARG A 14 -3.22 -3.89 6.42
C ARG A 14 -3.13 -2.60 5.59
N VAL A 15 -3.61 -2.63 4.37
CA VAL A 15 -3.70 -1.48 3.47
C VAL A 15 -5.04 -1.51 2.75
N VAL A 16 -5.69 -0.36 2.66
CA VAL A 16 -6.92 -0.13 1.91
C VAL A 16 -6.82 1.19 1.15
N ALA A 17 -7.69 1.40 0.17
CA ALA A 17 -7.73 2.63 -0.61
C ALA A 17 -9.14 3.25 -0.58
N THR A 18 -9.20 4.58 -0.53
CA THR A 18 -10.47 5.30 -0.65
C THR A 18 -11.04 5.15 -2.07
N PRO A 19 -12.35 5.36 -2.28
CA PRO A 19 -12.93 5.35 -3.62
C PRO A 19 -12.24 6.31 -4.60
N ALA A 20 -11.80 7.48 -4.12
CA ALA A 20 -11.09 8.46 -4.93
C ALA A 20 -9.69 7.95 -5.34
N ALA A 21 -8.96 7.31 -4.42
CA ALA A 21 -7.69 6.68 -4.73
C ALA A 21 -7.86 5.53 -5.72
N LEU A 22 -8.89 4.68 -5.55
CA LEU A 22 -9.19 3.58 -6.48
C LEU A 22 -9.48 4.09 -7.90
N ALA A 23 -10.22 5.18 -8.04
CA ALA A 23 -10.50 5.79 -9.34
C ALA A 23 -9.22 6.32 -10.02
N LEU A 24 -8.31 6.92 -9.25
CA LEU A 24 -7.02 7.35 -9.78
C LEU A 24 -6.15 6.14 -10.19
N ILE A 25 -6.10 5.10 -9.35
CA ILE A 25 -5.37 3.85 -9.65
C ILE A 25 -5.87 3.24 -10.96
N GLU A 26 -7.20 3.15 -11.15
CA GLU A 26 -7.77 2.62 -12.39
C GLU A 26 -7.36 3.45 -13.60
N ARG A 27 -7.42 4.78 -13.50
CA ARG A 27 -7.02 5.69 -14.58
C ARG A 27 -5.54 5.54 -14.94
N LEU A 28 -4.66 5.39 -13.95
CA LEU A 28 -3.22 5.19 -14.17
C LEU A 28 -2.96 3.81 -14.77
N ARG A 29 -3.65 2.77 -14.29
CA ARG A 29 -3.52 1.39 -14.78
C ARG A 29 -3.93 1.29 -16.24
N ALA A 30 -4.99 2.00 -16.64
CA ALA A 30 -5.42 2.07 -18.04
C ALA A 30 -4.38 2.72 -18.97
N GLN A 31 -3.52 3.60 -18.45
CA GLN A 31 -2.50 4.31 -19.23
C GLN A 31 -1.14 3.61 -19.22
N HIS A 32 -0.76 3.01 -18.09
CA HIS A 32 0.59 2.50 -17.86
C HIS A 32 0.67 0.98 -17.74
N GLY A 33 -0.47 0.27 -17.69
CA GLY A 33 -0.53 -1.16 -17.47
C GLY A 33 -0.51 -1.52 -15.99
N ALA A 34 0.04 -2.68 -15.64
CA ALA A 34 0.13 -3.11 -14.25
C ALA A 34 0.94 -2.13 -13.40
N LEU A 35 0.52 -1.92 -12.16
CA LEU A 35 1.10 -0.93 -11.25
C LEU A 35 1.60 -1.59 -9.98
N MET A 36 2.52 -0.91 -9.31
CA MET A 36 2.96 -1.21 -7.95
C MET A 36 3.04 0.07 -7.12
N PHE A 37 2.93 -0.07 -5.80
CA PHE A 37 3.09 1.01 -4.84
C PHE A 37 4.25 0.75 -3.90
N HIS A 38 4.98 1.79 -3.54
CA HIS A 38 5.92 1.75 -2.43
C HIS A 38 5.74 2.94 -1.50
N GLN A 39 5.68 2.66 -0.21
CA GLN A 39 5.62 3.69 0.82
C GLN A 39 6.99 4.34 0.98
N SER A 40 7.15 5.54 0.42
CA SER A 40 8.42 6.26 0.53
C SER A 40 8.72 6.66 1.98
N GLY A 41 10.01 6.65 2.35
CA GLY A 41 10.54 7.20 3.60
C GLY A 41 11.35 8.45 3.28
N GLY A 42 10.82 9.64 3.58
CA GLY A 42 11.41 10.92 3.13
C GLY A 42 11.27 12.07 4.12
N CYS A 43 12.31 12.91 4.16
CA CYS A 43 12.67 13.85 5.22
C CYS A 43 11.96 15.24 5.16
N CYS A 44 11.25 15.60 4.08
CA CYS A 44 10.69 16.96 3.95
C CYS A 44 9.22 17.09 3.51
N ASP A 45 8.61 16.11 2.82
CA ASP A 45 7.20 16.21 2.37
C ASP A 45 6.29 15.08 2.90
N GLY A 46 6.80 14.28 3.85
CA GLY A 46 6.07 13.19 4.46
C GLY A 46 6.11 11.89 3.64
N SER A 47 5.70 10.81 4.30
CA SER A 47 5.62 9.45 3.79
C SER A 47 4.47 9.31 2.78
N ALA A 48 4.61 9.89 1.58
CA ALA A 48 3.63 9.69 0.51
C ALA A 48 3.81 8.31 -0.14
N PRO A 49 2.72 7.62 -0.52
CA PRO A 49 2.79 6.48 -1.42
C PRO A 49 3.30 6.93 -2.78
N MET A 50 4.23 6.16 -3.34
CA MET A 50 4.68 6.36 -4.71
C MET A 50 4.10 5.25 -5.59
N CYS A 51 3.55 5.61 -6.74
CA CYS A 51 2.95 4.72 -7.73
C CYS A 51 3.89 4.57 -8.93
N TYR A 52 4.22 3.33 -9.29
CA TYR A 52 5.11 2.98 -10.39
C TYR A 52 4.46 1.94 -11.32
N PRO A 53 4.93 1.79 -12.56
CA PRO A 53 4.71 0.56 -13.33
C PRO A 53 5.21 -0.66 -12.55
N ASP A 54 4.50 -1.79 -12.66
CA ASP A 54 4.86 -3.01 -11.96
C ASP A 54 6.28 -3.48 -12.38
N GLY A 55 7.11 -3.76 -11.37
CA GLY A 55 8.50 -4.19 -11.55
C GLY A 55 9.52 -3.06 -11.80
N GLU A 56 9.10 -1.79 -11.87
CA GLU A 56 10.04 -0.68 -12.08
C GLU A 56 10.91 -0.41 -10.84
N LEU A 57 10.30 -0.44 -9.65
CA LEU A 57 11.05 -0.40 -8.40
C LEU A 57 11.49 -1.81 -8.00
N ILE A 58 12.79 -2.00 -7.78
CA ILE A 58 13.34 -3.28 -7.33
C ILE A 58 12.96 -3.48 -5.85
N ILE A 59 12.16 -4.52 -5.60
CA ILE A 59 11.76 -4.95 -4.25
C ILE A 59 12.76 -6.00 -3.75
N GLY A 60 13.32 -5.77 -2.56
CA GLY A 60 14.29 -6.68 -1.93
C GLY A 60 13.77 -7.34 -0.65
N ASP A 61 14.64 -8.12 0.02
CA ASP A 61 14.32 -8.80 1.29
C ASP A 61 14.01 -7.85 2.45
N ALA A 62 14.43 -6.59 2.29
CA ALA A 62 14.17 -5.50 3.22
C ALA A 62 12.79 -4.85 3.02
N ASP A 63 12.01 -5.26 2.02
CA ASP A 63 10.66 -4.78 1.78
C ASP A 63 9.61 -5.79 2.24
N VAL A 64 8.45 -5.28 2.63
CA VAL A 64 7.28 -6.03 3.09
C VAL A 64 6.11 -5.66 2.20
N CYS A 65 5.46 -6.67 1.59
CA CYS A 65 4.18 -6.49 0.91
C CYS A 65 3.06 -6.41 1.96
N LEU A 66 2.35 -5.29 2.04
CA LEU A 66 1.24 -5.11 2.98
C LEU A 66 -0.07 -5.70 2.47
N GLY A 67 -0.22 -5.80 1.14
CA GLY A 67 -1.45 -6.19 0.48
C GLY A 67 -1.56 -5.59 -0.91
N GLU A 68 -2.79 -5.52 -1.41
CA GLU A 68 -3.12 -5.06 -2.76
C GLU A 68 -4.24 -4.01 -2.71
N ILE A 69 -4.11 -2.94 -3.49
CA ILE A 69 -5.14 -1.91 -3.68
C ILE A 69 -5.36 -1.67 -5.18
N GLY A 70 -6.61 -1.73 -5.64
CA GLY A 70 -6.94 -1.48 -7.06
C GLY A 70 -6.22 -2.39 -8.07
N GLY A 71 -5.80 -3.59 -7.65
CA GLY A 71 -5.00 -4.50 -8.49
C GLY A 71 -3.49 -4.30 -8.42
N ALA A 72 -3.00 -3.42 -7.55
CA ALA A 72 -1.58 -3.08 -7.42
C ALA A 72 -1.04 -3.45 -6.04
N ARG A 73 0.09 -4.16 -5.99
CA ARG A 73 0.74 -4.54 -4.72
C ARG A 73 1.33 -3.31 -4.04
N PHE A 74 1.20 -3.25 -2.72
CA PHE A 74 1.69 -2.15 -1.90
C PHE A 74 2.81 -2.61 -0.97
N TYR A 75 3.98 -2.02 -1.15
CA TYR A 75 5.20 -2.36 -0.42
C TYR A 75 5.60 -1.24 0.54
N MET A 76 6.35 -1.59 1.57
CA MET A 76 7.10 -0.65 2.40
C MET A 76 8.37 -1.32 2.92
N THR A 77 9.36 -0.53 3.36
CA THR A 77 10.54 -1.11 4.00
C THR A 77 10.16 -1.79 5.32
N ARG A 78 10.93 -2.79 5.75
CA ARG A 78 10.77 -3.48 7.03
C ARG A 78 10.82 -2.53 8.22
N ALA A 79 11.70 -1.52 8.18
CA ALA A 79 11.81 -0.52 9.23
C ALA A 79 10.53 0.35 9.34
N GLN A 80 9.93 0.72 8.20
CA GLN A 80 8.62 1.37 8.21
C GLN A 80 7.55 0.39 8.71
N PHE A 81 7.58 -0.86 8.27
CA PHE A 81 6.61 -1.85 8.72
C PHE A 81 6.60 -2.00 10.24
N GLU A 82 7.76 -2.11 10.89
CA GLU A 82 7.87 -2.22 12.34
C GLU A 82 7.23 -1.03 13.08
N TYR A 83 7.28 0.17 12.50
CA TYR A 83 6.63 1.35 13.05
C TYR A 83 5.11 1.37 12.82
N TRP A 84 4.65 0.91 11.65
CA TRP A 84 3.23 1.00 11.23
C TRP A 84 2.44 -0.31 11.45
N GLN A 85 3.06 -1.39 11.95
CA GLN A 85 2.47 -2.74 11.99
C GLN A 85 1.17 -2.84 12.80
N HIS A 86 0.92 -1.89 13.70
CA HIS A 86 -0.30 -1.80 14.53
C HIS A 86 -1.36 -0.87 13.93
N THR A 87 -1.16 -0.42 12.69
CA THR A 87 -2.08 0.45 11.97
C THR A 87 -2.47 -0.12 10.62
N ARG A 88 -3.71 0.17 10.21
CA ARG A 88 -4.15 0.08 8.83
C ARG A 88 -3.72 1.33 8.09
N LEU A 89 -3.08 1.15 6.94
CA LEU A 89 -2.87 2.24 5.99
C LEU A 89 -4.13 2.47 5.17
N VAL A 90 -4.60 3.72 5.14
CA VAL A 90 -5.67 4.17 4.27
C VAL A 90 -5.06 5.09 3.22
N ILE A 91 -5.02 4.61 1.99
CA ILE A 91 -4.47 5.36 0.85
C ILE A 91 -5.57 6.20 0.24
N ASP A 92 -5.35 7.51 0.24
CA ASP A 92 -6.26 8.52 -0.28
C ASP A 92 -5.58 9.32 -1.39
N VAL A 93 -6.30 10.25 -1.99
CA VAL A 93 -5.78 11.17 -3.00
C VAL A 93 -6.22 12.60 -2.70
N VAL A 94 -5.31 13.55 -2.88
CA VAL A 94 -5.58 14.98 -2.74
C VAL A 94 -4.98 15.75 -3.90
N ALA A 95 -5.47 16.96 -4.16
CA ALA A 95 -4.83 17.87 -5.10
C ALA A 95 -3.42 18.23 -4.63
N GLY A 96 -2.48 18.31 -5.56
CA GLY A 96 -1.10 18.70 -5.28
C GLY A 96 -0.10 18.05 -6.22
N SER A 97 1.15 18.47 -6.11
CA SER A 97 2.25 17.85 -6.84
C SER A 97 2.53 16.48 -6.23
N GLY A 98 2.34 15.40 -7.02
CA GLY A 98 2.85 14.07 -6.68
C GLY A 98 4.37 14.07 -6.57
N GLY A 99 4.93 12.98 -6.04
CA GLY A 99 6.38 12.79 -6.05
C GLY A 99 6.92 12.83 -7.47
N MET A 100 8.12 13.38 -7.68
CA MET A 100 8.73 13.55 -9.01
C MET A 100 8.77 12.26 -9.84
N PHE A 101 8.84 11.11 -9.18
CA PHE A 101 8.91 9.78 -9.81
C PHE A 101 7.59 9.02 -9.76
N SER A 102 6.51 9.61 -9.26
CA SER A 102 5.22 8.95 -9.11
C SER A 102 4.33 9.20 -10.33
N LEU A 103 3.68 8.15 -10.83
CA LEU A 103 2.89 8.20 -12.07
C LEU A 103 1.73 9.21 -12.03
N GLU A 104 1.19 9.53 -10.85
CA GLU A 104 0.12 10.52 -10.74
C GLU A 104 0.59 11.96 -10.87
N GLY A 105 1.90 12.24 -10.80
CA GLY A 105 2.46 13.60 -10.83
C GLY A 105 1.88 14.50 -11.93
N PRO A 106 1.77 14.04 -13.20
CA PRO A 106 1.17 14.82 -14.29
C PRO A 106 -0.33 15.09 -14.17
N THR A 107 -1.03 14.44 -13.24
CA THR A 107 -2.48 14.58 -13.07
C THR A 107 -2.88 15.77 -12.18
N GLY A 108 -1.92 16.41 -11.50
CA GLY A 108 -2.18 17.44 -10.50
C GLY A 108 -2.74 16.90 -9.18
N MET A 109 -2.69 15.57 -9.00
CA MET A 109 -3.06 14.87 -7.79
C MET A 109 -1.82 14.24 -7.16
N ARG A 110 -1.93 13.88 -5.88
CA ARG A 110 -0.94 13.07 -5.18
C ARG A 110 -1.61 12.06 -4.26
N PHE A 111 -1.01 10.89 -4.12
CA PHE A 111 -1.46 9.95 -3.10
C PHE A 111 -1.09 10.43 -1.69
N LEU A 112 -1.91 10.04 -0.71
CA LEU A 112 -1.77 10.39 0.69
C LEU A 112 -1.95 9.15 1.56
N THR A 113 -1.00 8.87 2.45
CA THR A 113 -1.15 7.84 3.47
C THR A 113 -1.78 8.44 4.71
N ARG A 114 -2.88 7.85 5.17
CA ARG A 114 -3.41 8.01 6.53
C ARG A 114 -3.24 6.70 7.28
N SER A 115 -3.17 6.75 8.60
CA SER A 115 -3.19 5.56 9.45
C SER A 115 -4.38 5.55 10.39
N GLU A 116 -4.89 4.36 10.63
CA GLU A 116 -5.90 4.06 11.64
C GLU A 116 -5.37 2.93 12.51
N LEU A 117 -5.53 3.02 13.83
CA LEU A 117 -5.16 1.91 14.71
C LEU A 117 -6.09 0.72 14.45
N PHE A 118 -5.53 -0.49 14.45
CA PHE A 118 -6.36 -1.68 14.50
C PHE A 118 -7.13 -1.73 15.82
N SER A 119 -8.36 -2.22 15.76
CA SER A 119 -9.10 -2.64 16.95
C SER A 119 -8.44 -3.87 17.59
N ASP A 120 -8.76 -4.13 18.86
CA ASP A 120 -8.23 -5.29 19.59
C ASP A 120 -8.56 -6.62 18.88
N GLU A 121 -9.73 -6.71 18.26
CA GLU A 121 -10.13 -7.89 17.47
C GLU A 121 -9.23 -8.08 16.25
N GLU A 122 -9.00 -7.01 15.50
CA GLU A 122 -8.14 -7.04 14.30
C GLU A 122 -6.69 -7.34 14.67
N ALA A 123 -6.19 -6.74 15.76
CA ALA A 123 -4.85 -7.02 16.28
C ALA A 123 -4.69 -8.50 16.68
N GLY A 124 -5.64 -9.05 17.42
CA GLY A 124 -5.61 -10.47 17.82
C GLY A 124 -5.61 -11.44 16.63
N ARG A 125 -6.31 -11.08 15.55
CA ARG A 125 -6.31 -11.86 14.29
C ARG A 125 -4.95 -11.79 13.59
N LEU A 126 -4.32 -10.62 13.54
CA LEU A 126 -2.98 -10.46 12.96
C LEU A 126 -1.94 -11.33 13.69
N ASP A 127 -1.94 -11.33 15.02
CA ASP A 127 -1.00 -12.13 15.82
C ASP A 127 -1.16 -13.65 15.62
N SER A 128 -2.41 -14.10 15.48
CA SER A 128 -2.73 -15.51 15.24
C SER A 128 -2.21 -16.01 13.87
N THR A 129 -2.22 -15.15 12.85
CA THR A 129 -1.68 -15.48 11.52
C THR A 129 -0.16 -15.57 11.50
N SER A 130 0.55 -14.79 12.33
CA SER A 130 2.02 -14.86 12.46
C SER A 130 2.52 -16.09 13.22
N THR A 131 1.66 -16.77 13.98
CA THR A 131 2.06 -17.94 14.81
C THR A 131 1.87 -19.29 14.08
N SER A 132 1.24 -19.29 12.91
CA SER A 132 1.11 -20.50 12.06
C SER A 132 2.31 -20.69 11.14
N LYS A 133 3.51 -20.79 11.72
CA LYS A 133 4.70 -21.35 11.05
C LYS A 133 5.65 -21.93 12.10
N ALA A 134 5.28 -23.09 12.64
CA ALA A 134 6.14 -23.98 13.40
C ALA A 134 6.15 -25.35 12.72
#